data_AF-A0A9W7LAT1-F1
#
_entry.id   AF-A0A9W7LAT1-F1
#
_cell.length_a   1.000
_cell.length_b   1.000
_cell.length_c   1.000
_cell.angle_alpha   90.00
_cell.angle_beta   90.00
_cell.angle_gamma   90.00
#
_symmetry.space_group_name_H-M   'P 1'
#
loop_
_entity.id
_entity.type
_entity.pdbx_description
1 polymer ?
#
loop_
_entity_poly.entity_id
_entity_poly.type
_entity_poly.pdbx_seq_one_letter_code
_entity_poly.pdbx_strand_id
1 'polypeptide(L)'
;MAQIPGNPTWHQTMLRVSDPEASLAFYKDKMGMTLLDKISFPQYSFDLYFLTTLPDGERYSLEVGSPEAHRYLWTYPGTTLELTHNYGDNSYHAGNGEGDGFGHVAFHVDDVYAKADELLEKGVEFKKKPDEGNMKGIAFAYDPDKYWVELVKRSDGHKLATKANFSQTMLRIKDPLKSIPFYESLGMKVLTAKHFPQWKFSLYFLGCLEEGGEGCPSDDATDETKGAFVNSRHRPVLELTHNHGTEEDEAFKHNNGNEDGKKGFGHIGFLVDDVEKACDALEGLGHGFKKRPGDGNMKGLAFATDPDGYWVEIIKRGGYDADATPYYFE
;
A
#
# COMPACT_ATOMS: atom_id res chain seq x y z
N MET A 1 -8.77 -19.90 2.74
CA MET A 1 -10.21 -19.66 2.96
C MET A 1 -10.90 -19.38 1.63
N ALA A 2 -12.23 -19.24 1.58
CA ALA A 2 -12.90 -18.80 0.35
C ALA A 2 -12.69 -17.29 0.15
N GLN A 3 -12.19 -16.92 -1.03
CA GLN A 3 -12.08 -15.53 -1.47
C GLN A 3 -13.48 -14.92 -1.63
N ILE A 4 -13.66 -13.66 -1.28
CA ILE A 4 -14.93 -12.94 -1.49
C ILE A 4 -15.20 -12.78 -3.00
N PRO A 5 -16.48 -12.67 -3.44
CA PRO A 5 -16.81 -12.57 -4.86
C PRO A 5 -16.31 -11.26 -5.48
N GLY A 6 -16.27 -11.22 -6.81
CA GLY A 6 -15.98 -10.00 -7.56
C GLY A 6 -14.49 -9.69 -7.72
N ASN A 7 -13.64 -10.72 -7.76
CA ASN A 7 -12.22 -10.62 -8.09
C ASN A 7 -11.49 -9.47 -7.35
N PRO A 8 -11.44 -9.48 -6.00
CA PRO A 8 -10.76 -8.44 -5.25
C PRO A 8 -9.28 -8.33 -5.66
N THR A 9 -8.80 -7.11 -5.90
CA THR A 9 -7.40 -6.84 -6.26
C THR A 9 -6.90 -5.61 -5.53
N TRP A 10 -5.72 -5.70 -4.91
CA TRP A 10 -5.13 -4.56 -4.21
C TRP A 10 -4.77 -3.43 -5.17
N HIS A 11 -5.37 -2.27 -4.95
CA HIS A 11 -5.35 -1.13 -5.86
C HIS A 11 -4.58 0.06 -5.31
N GLN A 12 -4.67 0.38 -4.02
CA GLN A 12 -3.94 1.53 -3.50
C GLN A 12 -3.47 1.40 -2.07
N THR A 13 -2.42 2.16 -1.75
CA THR A 13 -1.98 2.53 -0.40
C THR A 13 -2.09 4.04 -0.28
N MET A 14 -2.85 4.52 0.69
CA MET A 14 -3.11 5.96 0.85
C MET A 14 -2.26 6.56 1.97
N LEU A 15 -1.51 7.60 1.64
CA LEU A 15 -0.80 8.47 2.59
C LEU A 15 -1.33 9.89 2.48
N ARG A 16 -1.53 10.56 3.62
CA ARG A 16 -1.80 12.00 3.62
C ARG A 16 -0.50 12.78 3.52
N VAL A 17 -0.47 13.81 2.68
CA VAL A 17 0.74 14.62 2.43
C VAL A 17 0.49 16.11 2.64
N SER A 18 1.46 16.79 3.26
CA SER A 18 1.35 18.21 3.56
C SER A 18 1.66 19.11 2.38
N ASP A 19 2.55 18.67 1.50
CA ASP A 19 2.95 19.39 0.29
C ASP A 19 2.94 18.42 -0.91
N PRO A 20 1.90 18.48 -1.77
CA PRO A 20 1.82 17.58 -2.91
C PRO A 20 2.91 17.85 -3.94
N GLU A 21 3.45 19.07 -4.07
CA GLU A 21 4.53 19.35 -5.01
C GLU A 21 5.82 18.66 -4.55
N ALA A 22 6.16 18.80 -3.27
CA ALA A 22 7.32 18.13 -2.68
C ALA A 22 7.20 16.60 -2.76
N SER A 23 6.02 16.05 -2.45
CA SER A 23 5.78 14.60 -2.49
C SER A 23 5.79 14.06 -3.91
N LEU A 24 5.21 14.77 -4.88
CA LEU A 24 5.32 14.41 -6.29
C LEU A 24 6.76 14.46 -6.79
N ALA A 25 7.54 15.47 -6.42
CA ALA A 25 8.96 15.55 -6.78
C ALA A 25 9.76 14.38 -6.17
N PHE A 26 9.46 13.99 -4.92
CA PHE A 26 10.08 12.82 -4.29
C PHE A 26 9.73 11.52 -5.05
N TYR A 27 8.44 11.20 -5.17
CA TYR A 27 8.02 9.92 -5.72
C TYR A 27 8.23 9.79 -7.23
N LYS A 28 8.06 10.88 -8.00
CA LYS A 28 8.29 10.86 -9.45
C LYS A 28 9.78 10.96 -9.79
N ASP A 29 10.45 12.00 -9.31
CA ASP A 29 11.78 12.34 -9.83
C ASP A 29 12.90 11.58 -9.10
N LYS A 30 12.67 11.21 -7.83
CA LYS A 30 13.64 10.46 -7.04
C LYS A 30 13.33 8.96 -7.03
N MET A 31 12.05 8.57 -7.02
CA MET A 31 11.65 7.15 -6.98
C MET A 31 11.15 6.59 -8.33
N GLY A 32 11.04 7.41 -9.37
CA GLY A 32 10.71 6.94 -10.72
C GLY A 32 9.24 6.57 -10.93
N MET A 33 8.34 7.00 -10.04
CA MET A 33 6.92 6.74 -10.21
C MET A 33 6.30 7.62 -11.30
N THR A 34 5.25 7.10 -11.91
CA THR A 34 4.39 7.81 -12.87
C THR A 34 3.10 8.23 -12.18
N LEU A 35 2.75 9.51 -12.29
CA LEU A 35 1.44 10.01 -11.90
C LEU A 35 0.42 9.54 -12.93
N LEU A 36 -0.47 8.61 -12.54
CA LEU A 36 -1.55 8.14 -13.38
C LEU A 36 -2.64 9.19 -13.47
N ASP A 37 -3.02 9.76 -12.33
CA ASP A 37 -4.15 10.65 -12.27
C ASP A 37 -4.12 11.60 -11.07
N LYS A 38 -4.85 12.70 -11.21
CA LYS A 38 -5.13 13.66 -10.16
C LYS A 38 -6.63 13.92 -10.16
N ILE A 39 -7.26 13.77 -9.00
CA ILE A 39 -8.69 14.06 -8.83
C ILE A 39 -8.86 15.10 -7.72
N SER A 40 -9.55 16.20 -8.03
CA SER A 40 -9.72 17.34 -7.13
C SER A 40 -11.15 17.41 -6.60
N PHE A 41 -11.27 17.61 -5.29
CA PHE A 41 -12.53 17.74 -4.58
C PHE A 41 -12.59 19.07 -3.82
N PRO A 42 -12.60 20.22 -4.52
CA PRO A 42 -12.55 21.52 -3.88
C PRO A 42 -13.73 21.77 -2.94
N GLN A 43 -14.89 21.21 -3.24
CA GLN A 43 -16.08 21.28 -2.40
C GLN A 43 -15.93 20.50 -1.07
N TYR A 44 -14.98 19.56 -1.00
CA TYR A 44 -14.62 18.82 0.22
C TYR A 44 -13.21 19.16 0.73
N SER A 45 -12.55 20.14 0.10
CA SER A 45 -11.25 20.66 0.50
C SER A 45 -10.13 19.62 0.49
N PHE A 46 -10.03 18.78 -0.56
CA PHE A 46 -8.88 17.90 -0.75
C PHE A 46 -8.60 17.59 -2.23
N ASP A 47 -7.36 17.15 -2.51
CA ASP A 47 -6.90 16.59 -3.78
C ASP A 47 -6.34 15.19 -3.56
N LEU A 48 -6.52 14.32 -4.56
CA LEU A 48 -5.93 12.98 -4.63
C LEU A 48 -4.95 12.88 -5.80
N TYR A 49 -3.83 12.19 -5.58
CA TYR A 49 -2.80 11.93 -6.59
C TYR A 49 -2.46 10.44 -6.58
N PHE A 50 -2.60 9.77 -7.72
CA PHE A 50 -2.37 8.32 -7.81
C PHE A 50 -1.11 8.04 -8.61
N LEU A 51 -0.10 7.47 -7.97
CA LEU A 51 1.19 7.17 -8.58
C LEU A 51 1.44 5.67 -8.63
N THR A 52 2.05 5.17 -9.69
CA THR A 52 2.53 3.78 -9.77
C THR A 52 3.94 3.71 -10.34
N THR A 53 4.61 2.57 -10.19
CA THR A 53 5.75 2.26 -11.07
C THR A 53 5.22 1.47 -12.26
N LEU A 54 5.46 1.93 -13.48
CA LEU A 54 5.01 1.20 -14.67
C LEU A 54 5.78 -0.13 -14.84
N PRO A 55 5.13 -1.18 -15.36
CA PRO A 55 5.83 -2.37 -15.83
C PRO A 55 6.87 -2.05 -16.90
N ASP A 56 7.80 -2.97 -17.11
CA ASP A 56 8.92 -2.71 -17.99
C ASP A 56 8.50 -2.49 -19.45
N GLY A 57 9.02 -1.43 -20.07
CA GLY A 57 8.67 -1.05 -21.44
C GLY A 57 7.28 -0.41 -21.61
N GLU A 58 6.44 -0.38 -20.57
CA GLU A 58 5.16 0.31 -20.62
C GLU A 58 5.34 1.82 -20.56
N ARG A 59 4.43 2.53 -21.25
CA ARG A 59 4.37 3.98 -21.26
C ARG A 59 2.95 4.41 -20.93
N TYR A 60 2.84 5.38 -20.04
CA TYR A 60 1.60 6.07 -19.77
C TYR A 60 1.60 7.42 -20.49
N SER A 61 0.50 7.74 -21.17
CA SER A 61 0.39 8.94 -22.01
C SER A 61 -0.96 9.65 -21.92
N LEU A 62 -1.85 9.18 -21.04
CA LEU A 62 -3.12 9.88 -20.81
C LEU A 62 -2.85 11.20 -20.10
N GLU A 63 -3.67 12.20 -20.41
CA GLU A 63 -3.61 13.49 -19.75
C GLU A 63 -4.14 13.34 -18.30
N VAL A 64 -3.33 13.74 -17.33
CA VAL A 64 -3.71 13.69 -15.90
C VAL A 64 -4.94 14.54 -15.65
N GLY A 65 -5.93 14.00 -14.95
CA GLY A 65 -7.21 14.66 -14.71
C GLY A 65 -8.21 14.60 -15.87
N SER A 66 -7.87 13.88 -16.96
CA SER A 66 -8.82 13.63 -18.05
C SER A 66 -9.81 12.51 -17.69
N PRO A 67 -11.01 12.47 -18.29
CA PRO A 67 -11.94 11.35 -18.16
C PRO A 67 -11.29 10.00 -18.51
N GLU A 68 -10.35 9.98 -19.46
CA GLU A 68 -9.61 8.79 -19.83
C GLU A 68 -8.70 8.31 -18.70
N ALA A 69 -7.97 9.23 -18.06
CA ALA A 69 -7.12 8.92 -16.90
C ALA A 69 -7.96 8.41 -15.71
N HIS A 70 -9.11 9.03 -15.42
CA HIS A 70 -10.03 8.57 -14.39
C HIS A 70 -10.49 7.13 -14.65
N ARG A 71 -10.92 6.81 -15.88
CA ARG A 71 -11.35 5.46 -16.24
C ARG A 71 -10.20 4.45 -16.18
N TYR A 72 -9.01 4.86 -16.60
CA TYR A 72 -7.83 4.02 -16.54
C TYR A 72 -7.46 3.67 -15.09
N LEU A 73 -7.44 4.65 -14.19
CA LEU A 73 -7.13 4.45 -12.78
C LEU A 73 -7.96 3.31 -12.18
N TRP A 74 -9.29 3.37 -12.30
CA TRP A 74 -10.18 2.38 -11.68
C TRP A 74 -10.23 1.02 -12.39
N THR A 75 -9.44 0.85 -13.45
CA THR A 75 -9.22 -0.44 -14.12
C THR A 75 -7.75 -0.87 -14.07
N TYR A 76 -6.88 -0.07 -13.45
CA TYR A 76 -5.46 -0.33 -13.39
C TYR A 76 -5.20 -1.67 -12.68
N PRO A 77 -4.48 -2.62 -13.30
CA PRO A 77 -4.30 -3.95 -12.74
C PRO A 77 -3.21 -4.03 -11.66
N GLY A 78 -2.51 -2.92 -11.39
CA GLY A 78 -1.48 -2.82 -10.37
C GLY A 78 -1.94 -2.04 -9.13
N THR A 79 -0.98 -1.70 -8.28
CA THR A 79 -1.22 -0.95 -7.04
C THR A 79 -0.56 0.42 -7.11
N THR A 80 -1.32 1.46 -6.75
CA THR A 80 -0.86 2.84 -6.69
C THR A 80 -0.50 3.26 -5.26
N LEU A 81 0.46 4.17 -5.14
CA LEU A 81 0.54 5.05 -3.98
C LEU A 81 -0.43 6.21 -4.21
N GLU A 82 -1.46 6.30 -3.38
CA GLU A 82 -2.41 7.41 -3.35
C GLU A 82 -1.91 8.44 -2.33
N LEU A 83 -1.71 9.68 -2.78
CA LEU A 83 -1.40 10.80 -1.93
C LEU A 83 -2.66 11.66 -1.78
N THR A 84 -3.10 11.88 -0.54
CA THR A 84 -4.21 12.78 -0.23
C THR A 84 -3.70 14.06 0.38
N HIS A 85 -4.01 15.18 -0.26
CA HIS A 85 -3.69 16.51 0.27
C HIS A 85 -4.98 17.23 0.67
N ASN A 86 -5.19 17.45 1.97
CA ASN A 86 -6.28 18.27 2.48
C ASN A 86 -5.90 19.76 2.37
N TYR A 87 -6.86 20.63 2.10
CA TYR A 87 -6.59 22.06 2.05
C TYR A 87 -6.57 22.64 3.47
N GLY A 88 -5.59 23.50 3.77
CA GLY A 88 -5.45 24.14 5.08
C GLY A 88 -4.25 23.64 5.88
N ASP A 89 -4.41 23.54 7.20
CA ASP A 89 -3.32 23.11 8.09
C ASP A 89 -3.08 21.60 7.94
N ASN A 90 -1.84 21.25 7.58
CA ASN A 90 -1.44 19.91 7.21
C ASN A 90 -0.21 19.49 8.02
N SER A 91 -0.46 18.79 9.13
CA SER A 91 0.57 18.10 9.90
C SER A 91 0.17 16.64 10.03
N TYR A 92 1.00 15.74 9.51
CA TYR A 92 0.74 14.31 9.50
C TYR A 92 1.75 13.54 10.33
N HIS A 93 1.28 12.43 10.89
CA HIS A 93 2.05 11.51 11.71
C HIS A 93 2.56 10.36 10.84
N ALA A 94 3.87 10.12 10.83
CA ALA A 94 4.52 9.15 9.94
C ALA A 94 4.23 7.67 10.27
N GLY A 95 3.67 7.37 11.44
CA GLY A 95 3.28 6.00 11.84
C GLY A 95 4.33 5.21 12.62
N ASN A 96 5.51 5.78 12.90
CA ASN A 96 6.62 5.05 13.52
C ASN A 96 6.83 5.34 15.03
N GLY A 97 5.83 5.92 15.71
CA GLY A 97 5.85 6.13 17.16
C GLY A 97 5.40 4.91 17.94
N GLU A 98 5.40 5.03 19.27
CA GLU A 98 4.95 3.95 20.16
C GLU A 98 3.45 3.68 20.00
N GLY A 99 3.11 2.40 19.80
CA GLY A 99 1.75 1.95 19.56
C GLY A 99 1.23 2.19 18.14
N ASP A 100 2.02 2.78 17.24
CA ASP A 100 1.56 3.05 15.89
C ASP A 100 1.67 1.83 14.97
N GLY A 101 0.69 1.76 14.07
CA GLY A 101 0.49 0.61 13.22
C GLY A 101 1.30 0.64 11.93
N PHE A 102 1.15 1.70 11.14
CA PHE A 102 1.82 1.84 9.85
C PHE A 102 3.35 1.81 10.01
N GLY A 103 4.03 1.03 9.19
CA GLY A 103 5.48 0.88 9.24
C GLY A 103 6.20 1.78 8.25
N HIS A 104 6.00 1.50 6.97
CA HIS A 104 6.70 2.17 5.87
C HIS A 104 6.07 1.80 4.53
N VAL A 105 6.46 2.54 3.49
CA VAL A 105 6.41 2.05 2.12
C VAL A 105 7.80 1.64 1.69
N ALA A 106 7.94 0.66 0.81
CA ALA A 106 9.24 0.20 0.32
C ALA A 106 9.37 0.32 -1.19
N PHE A 107 10.61 0.46 -1.64
CA PHE A 107 10.99 0.41 -3.04
C PHE A 107 12.12 -0.60 -3.24
N HIS A 108 11.90 -1.48 -4.20
CA HIS A 108 12.91 -2.35 -4.74
C HIS A 108 13.85 -1.56 -5.65
N VAL A 109 15.16 -1.71 -5.45
CA VAL A 109 16.23 -1.03 -6.19
C VAL A 109 17.35 -2.01 -6.53
N ASP A 110 18.10 -1.75 -7.61
CA ASP A 110 19.16 -2.67 -8.05
C ASP A 110 20.38 -2.64 -7.11
N ASP A 111 20.71 -1.46 -6.60
CA ASP A 111 21.79 -1.22 -5.65
C ASP A 111 21.34 -0.20 -4.60
N VAL A 112 21.21 -0.67 -3.34
CA VAL A 112 20.75 0.15 -2.22
C VAL A 112 21.76 1.25 -1.86
N TYR A 113 23.07 0.99 -1.97
CA TYR A 113 24.10 1.97 -1.64
C TYR A 113 24.12 3.08 -2.70
N ALA A 114 24.19 2.71 -3.97
CA ALA A 114 24.16 3.69 -5.06
C ALA A 114 22.87 4.52 -5.04
N LYS A 115 21.72 3.89 -4.74
CA LYS A 115 20.47 4.65 -4.61
C LYS A 115 20.48 5.58 -3.41
N ALA A 116 21.01 5.14 -2.27
CA ALA A 116 21.10 5.98 -1.09
C ALA A 116 21.99 7.20 -1.34
N ASP A 117 23.13 7.03 -2.01
CA ASP A 117 24.02 8.12 -2.39
C ASP A 117 23.33 9.11 -3.34
N GLU A 118 22.62 8.63 -4.38
CA GLU A 118 21.82 9.48 -5.28
C GLU A 118 20.79 10.32 -4.52
N LEU A 119 20.11 9.72 -3.54
CA LEU A 119 19.10 10.41 -2.73
C LEU A 119 19.75 11.44 -1.79
N LEU A 120 20.89 11.13 -1.17
CA LEU A 120 21.65 12.07 -0.34
C LEU A 120 22.15 13.28 -1.14
N GLU A 121 22.66 13.06 -2.36
CA GLU A 121 23.05 14.14 -3.29
C GLU A 121 21.85 15.04 -3.65
N LYS A 122 20.65 14.46 -3.73
CA LYS A 122 19.37 15.16 -3.93
C LYS A 122 18.75 15.70 -2.62
N GLY A 123 19.53 15.78 -1.55
CA GLY A 123 19.15 16.37 -0.27
C GLY A 123 18.09 15.58 0.52
N VAL A 124 17.91 14.29 0.24
CA VAL A 124 16.98 13.43 0.99
C VAL A 124 17.61 13.05 2.32
N GLU A 125 16.84 13.20 3.40
CA GLU A 125 17.25 12.76 4.72
C GLU A 125 17.00 11.26 4.91
N PHE A 126 17.77 10.64 5.80
CA PHE A 126 17.65 9.21 6.09
C PHE A 126 17.38 8.99 7.58
N LYS A 127 16.44 8.10 7.87
CA LYS A 127 16.29 7.49 9.19
C LYS A 127 17.45 6.55 9.51
N LYS A 128 17.93 5.85 8.47
CA LYS A 128 19.01 4.86 8.52
C LYS A 128 19.63 4.67 7.13
N LYS A 129 20.94 4.85 7.02
CA LYS A 129 21.71 4.57 5.80
C LYS A 129 22.04 3.07 5.66
N PRO A 130 22.40 2.59 4.46
CA PRO A 130 22.64 1.16 4.23
C PRO A 130 23.84 0.58 5.00
N ASP A 131 24.79 1.43 5.38
CA ASP A 131 25.97 1.11 6.18
C ASP A 131 25.77 1.32 7.68
N GLU A 132 24.57 1.69 8.15
CA GLU A 132 24.24 1.95 9.55
C GLU A 132 23.51 0.78 10.23
N GLY A 133 23.53 0.71 11.56
CA GLY A 133 22.83 -0.31 12.35
C GLY A 133 23.37 -1.74 12.19
N ASN A 134 22.66 -2.72 12.78
CA ASN A 134 23.06 -4.14 12.76
C ASN A 134 22.72 -4.84 11.43
N MET A 135 21.66 -4.40 10.75
CA MET A 135 21.24 -4.94 9.47
C MET A 135 21.76 -4.04 8.34
N LYS A 136 22.86 -4.46 7.70
CA LYS A 136 23.47 -3.77 6.56
C LYS A 136 22.74 -4.09 5.25
N GLY A 137 22.91 -3.25 4.24
CA GLY A 137 22.35 -3.48 2.89
C GLY A 137 20.88 -3.12 2.71
N ILE A 138 20.32 -2.38 3.68
CA ILE A 138 18.96 -1.86 3.66
C ILE A 138 18.94 -0.45 4.25
N ALA A 139 18.18 0.45 3.65
CA ALA A 139 18.14 1.85 4.04
C ALA A 139 16.70 2.34 4.23
N PHE A 140 16.52 3.37 5.06
CA PHE A 140 15.25 4.05 5.25
C PHE A 140 15.46 5.54 5.00
N ALA A 141 14.99 6.00 3.85
CA ALA A 141 14.88 7.42 3.53
C ALA A 141 13.63 8.01 4.19
N TYR A 142 13.62 9.33 4.38
CA TYR A 142 12.42 10.07 4.69
C TYR A 142 11.84 10.66 3.42
N ASP A 143 10.53 10.51 3.23
CA ASP A 143 9.78 11.36 2.31
C ASP A 143 9.58 12.77 2.92
N PRO A 144 8.94 13.72 2.19
CA PRO A 144 8.71 15.07 2.69
C PRO A 144 7.94 15.14 4.03
N ASP A 145 7.00 14.22 4.25
CA ASP A 145 6.17 14.12 5.46
C ASP A 145 6.78 13.19 6.54
N LYS A 146 8.04 12.76 6.35
CA LYS A 146 8.81 11.88 7.23
C LYS A 146 8.29 10.44 7.32
N TYR A 147 7.41 10.01 6.41
CA TYR A 147 7.16 8.60 6.22
C TYR A 147 8.47 7.89 5.88
N TRP A 148 8.62 6.70 6.45
CA TRP A 148 9.80 5.88 6.18
C TRP A 148 9.62 5.24 4.80
N VAL A 149 10.65 5.40 3.97
CA VAL A 149 10.74 4.81 2.64
C VAL A 149 11.89 3.82 2.65
N GLU A 150 11.57 2.54 2.72
CA GLU A 150 12.58 1.47 2.75
C GLU A 150 13.14 1.23 1.34
N LEU A 151 14.47 1.10 1.24
CA LEU A 151 15.16 0.71 0.02
C LEU A 151 15.66 -0.72 0.18
N VAL A 152 15.10 -1.62 -0.65
CA VAL A 152 15.37 -3.05 -0.59
C VAL A 152 16.03 -3.49 -1.89
N LYS A 153 17.12 -4.26 -1.79
CA LYS A 153 17.78 -4.79 -2.99
C LYS A 153 16.87 -5.77 -3.72
N ARG A 154 16.71 -5.58 -5.03
CA ARG A 154 16.11 -6.58 -5.91
C ARG A 154 16.92 -7.87 -5.93
N SER A 155 16.22 -8.96 -6.19
CA SER A 155 16.89 -10.21 -6.53
C SER A 155 17.56 -10.12 -7.89
N ASP A 156 18.74 -10.71 -8.01
CA ASP A 156 19.49 -10.74 -9.25
C ASP A 156 18.66 -11.44 -10.36
N GLY A 157 18.80 -10.97 -11.61
CA GLY A 157 18.05 -11.53 -12.74
C GLY A 157 16.61 -11.02 -12.91
N HIS A 158 16.19 -10.00 -12.14
CA HIS A 158 14.93 -9.29 -12.39
C HIS A 158 14.90 -8.67 -13.80
N LYS A 159 13.69 -8.47 -14.35
CA LYS A 159 13.46 -7.95 -15.71
C LYS A 159 12.81 -6.57 -15.72
N LEU A 160 13.04 -5.79 -14.66
CA LEU A 160 12.47 -4.44 -14.52
C LEU A 160 13.55 -3.43 -14.89
N ALA A 161 13.39 -2.65 -15.96
CA ALA A 161 14.34 -1.62 -16.35
C ALA A 161 14.16 -0.31 -15.57
N THR A 162 13.05 -0.14 -14.84
CA THR A 162 12.91 0.97 -13.89
C THR A 162 13.94 0.86 -12.77
N LYS A 163 14.58 1.98 -12.41
CA LYS A 163 15.63 2.03 -11.37
C LYS A 163 15.12 1.77 -9.95
N ALA A 164 13.82 1.97 -9.73
CA ALA A 164 13.14 1.67 -8.48
C ALA A 164 11.69 1.27 -8.78
N ASN A 165 11.10 0.37 -8.00
CA ASN A 165 9.66 0.11 -8.06
C ASN A 165 9.05 0.00 -6.67
N PHE A 166 7.85 0.58 -6.52
CA PHE A 166 7.04 0.45 -5.31
C PHE A 166 6.80 -1.03 -5.03
N SER A 167 7.27 -1.49 -3.88
CA SER A 167 7.40 -2.92 -3.61
C SER A 167 6.66 -3.38 -2.37
N GLN A 168 6.48 -2.53 -1.36
CA GLN A 168 5.83 -2.95 -0.13
C GLN A 168 5.04 -1.83 0.53
N THR A 169 3.96 -2.21 1.20
CA THR A 169 3.36 -1.42 2.28
C THR A 169 3.45 -2.26 3.54
N MET A 170 4.04 -1.72 4.61
CA MET A 170 4.19 -2.44 5.86
C MET A 170 3.18 -1.96 6.90
N LEU A 171 2.42 -2.89 7.46
CA LEU A 171 1.52 -2.67 8.60
C LEU A 171 1.90 -3.58 9.75
N ARG A 172 1.94 -3.03 10.97
CA ARG A 172 2.01 -3.87 12.17
C ARG A 172 0.63 -4.45 12.48
N ILE A 173 0.61 -5.71 12.86
CA ILE A 173 -0.62 -6.43 13.23
C ILE A 173 -0.47 -7.07 14.60
N LYS A 174 -1.59 -7.19 15.29
CA LYS A 174 -1.70 -7.84 16.60
C LYS A 174 -1.65 -9.36 16.49
N ASP A 175 -2.40 -9.94 15.56
CA ASP A 175 -2.58 -11.38 15.49
C ASP A 175 -2.61 -11.88 14.03
N PRO A 176 -1.56 -12.57 13.56
CA PRO A 176 -1.51 -13.08 12.19
C PRO A 176 -2.60 -14.11 11.91
N LEU A 177 -3.13 -14.82 12.92
CA LEU A 177 -4.23 -15.78 12.73
C LEU A 177 -5.57 -15.09 12.44
N LYS A 178 -5.68 -13.78 12.65
CA LYS A 178 -6.87 -12.98 12.29
C LYS A 178 -6.61 -12.17 11.03
N SER A 179 -5.47 -11.47 10.95
CA SER A 179 -5.20 -10.52 9.87
C SER A 179 -4.89 -11.22 8.54
N ILE A 180 -4.17 -12.34 8.53
CA ILE A 180 -3.89 -13.08 7.28
C ILE A 180 -5.18 -13.58 6.61
N PRO A 181 -6.09 -14.30 7.32
CA PRO A 181 -7.38 -14.69 6.75
C PRO A 181 -8.20 -13.56 6.13
N PHE A 182 -8.19 -12.38 6.75
CA PHE A 182 -8.87 -11.21 6.23
C PHE A 182 -8.33 -10.82 4.84
N TYR A 183 -7.01 -10.68 4.70
CA TYR A 183 -6.38 -10.33 3.43
C TYR A 183 -6.44 -11.46 2.39
N GLU A 184 -6.42 -12.73 2.81
CA GLU A 184 -6.68 -13.86 1.93
C GLU A 184 -8.11 -13.84 1.37
N SER A 185 -9.10 -13.43 2.17
CA SER A 185 -10.47 -13.25 1.69
C SER A 185 -10.55 -12.19 0.59
N LEU A 186 -9.67 -11.19 0.63
CA LEU A 186 -9.50 -10.13 -0.37
C LEU A 186 -8.56 -10.52 -1.53
N GLY A 187 -8.27 -11.81 -1.71
CA GLY A 187 -7.53 -12.32 -2.88
C GLY A 187 -6.02 -12.18 -2.79
N MET A 188 -5.46 -11.87 -1.62
CA MET A 188 -4.02 -11.97 -1.41
C MET A 188 -3.60 -13.41 -1.07
N LYS A 189 -2.36 -13.77 -1.41
CA LYS A 189 -1.71 -15.02 -0.98
C LYS A 189 -0.49 -14.67 -0.12
N VAL A 190 -0.26 -15.39 0.98
CA VAL A 190 1.04 -15.35 1.67
C VAL A 190 2.13 -15.92 0.75
N LEU A 191 3.03 -15.07 0.30
CA LEU A 191 4.10 -15.43 -0.64
C LEU A 191 5.35 -15.94 0.10
N THR A 192 5.65 -15.34 1.25
CA THR A 192 6.70 -15.79 2.16
C THR A 192 6.43 -15.28 3.57
N ALA A 193 7.01 -15.95 4.56
CA ALA A 193 7.02 -15.52 5.94
C ALA A 193 8.45 -15.64 6.49
N LYS A 194 8.82 -14.74 7.39
CA LYS A 194 10.14 -14.74 8.05
C LYS A 194 9.94 -14.65 9.55
N HIS A 195 10.49 -15.61 10.29
CA HIS A 195 10.33 -15.71 11.73
C HIS A 195 11.63 -15.39 12.45
N PHE A 196 11.56 -14.48 13.41
CA PHE A 196 12.70 -14.01 14.19
C PHE A 196 12.44 -14.19 15.69
N PRO A 197 12.31 -15.42 16.20
CA PRO A 197 11.97 -15.68 17.60
C PRO A 197 12.97 -15.07 18.59
N GLN A 198 14.25 -14.96 18.21
CA GLN A 198 15.29 -14.30 19.00
C GLN A 198 15.04 -12.80 19.21
N TRP A 199 14.30 -12.17 18.30
CA TRP A 199 13.91 -10.75 18.37
C TRP A 199 12.41 -10.56 18.60
N LYS A 200 11.67 -11.67 18.82
CA LYS A 200 10.24 -11.70 19.13
C LYS A 200 9.35 -11.02 18.08
N PHE A 201 9.64 -11.24 16.79
CA PHE A 201 8.73 -10.80 15.74
C PHE A 201 8.69 -11.76 14.55
N SER A 202 7.70 -11.59 13.70
CA SER A 202 7.54 -12.30 12.43
C SER A 202 7.00 -11.36 11.36
N LEU A 203 7.40 -11.63 10.11
CA LEU A 203 7.00 -10.87 8.94
C LEU A 203 6.23 -11.81 8.00
N TYR A 204 5.12 -11.34 7.43
CA TYR A 204 4.33 -12.07 6.46
C TYR A 204 4.14 -11.19 5.24
N PHE A 205 4.55 -11.66 4.06
CA PHE A 205 4.48 -10.89 2.82
C PHE A 205 3.35 -11.45 1.96
N LEU A 206 2.29 -10.67 1.82
CA LEU A 206 1.07 -11.04 1.10
C LEU A 206 0.99 -10.29 -0.24
N GLY A 207 0.54 -10.94 -1.30
CA GLY A 207 0.36 -10.25 -2.59
C GLY A 207 -0.79 -10.82 -3.41
N CYS A 208 -1.40 -9.97 -4.23
CA CYS A 208 -2.31 -10.42 -5.28
C CYS A 208 -1.50 -10.96 -6.46
N LEU A 209 -1.82 -12.19 -6.89
CA LEU A 209 -1.20 -12.83 -8.04
C LEU A 209 -2.08 -12.65 -9.29
N GLU A 210 -1.45 -12.55 -10.45
CA GLU A 210 -2.16 -12.63 -11.72
C GLU A 210 -2.78 -14.01 -11.94
N GLU A 211 -3.73 -14.10 -12.88
CA GLU A 211 -4.25 -15.39 -13.33
C GLU A 211 -3.09 -16.27 -13.83
N GLY A 212 -3.06 -17.52 -13.38
CA GLY A 212 -1.92 -18.42 -13.60
C GLY A 212 -0.78 -18.28 -12.57
N GLY A 213 -0.94 -17.43 -11.56
CA GLY A 213 -0.10 -17.41 -10.36
C GLY A 213 1.20 -16.62 -10.47
N GLU A 214 1.46 -15.91 -11.60
CA GLU A 214 2.64 -15.05 -11.80
C GLU A 214 4.00 -15.77 -11.58
N GLY A 215 4.04 -17.09 -11.79
CA GLY A 215 5.23 -17.90 -11.50
C GLY A 215 5.57 -17.99 -10.00
N CYS A 216 4.59 -17.73 -9.12
CA CYS A 216 4.73 -17.89 -7.67
C CYS A 216 5.27 -19.29 -7.35
N PRO A 217 6.35 -19.39 -6.54
CA PRO A 217 6.86 -20.66 -6.09
C PRO A 217 5.80 -21.49 -5.38
N SER A 218 5.96 -22.82 -5.42
CA SER A 218 5.12 -23.74 -4.68
C SER A 218 5.31 -23.57 -3.17
N ASP A 219 4.34 -24.06 -2.39
CA ASP A 219 4.34 -23.88 -0.95
C ASP A 219 5.50 -24.63 -0.26
N ASP A 220 6.09 -25.65 -0.91
CA ASP A 220 7.26 -26.40 -0.46
C ASP A 220 8.61 -25.80 -0.94
N ALA A 221 8.58 -24.71 -1.72
CA ALA A 221 9.80 -24.01 -2.12
C ALA A 221 10.54 -23.42 -0.90
N THR A 222 11.86 -23.28 -1.02
CA THR A 222 12.71 -22.75 0.07
C THR A 222 12.41 -21.28 0.36
N ASP A 223 12.73 -20.83 1.57
CA ASP A 223 12.56 -19.43 1.98
C ASP A 223 13.38 -18.48 1.11
N GLU A 224 14.58 -18.89 0.65
CA GLU A 224 15.38 -18.11 -0.29
C GLU A 224 14.67 -17.96 -1.64
N THR A 225 14.04 -19.02 -2.13
CA THR A 225 13.31 -19.00 -3.41
C THR A 225 12.09 -18.10 -3.32
N LYS A 226 11.31 -18.22 -2.24
CA LYS A 226 10.14 -17.38 -2.00
C LYS A 226 10.52 -15.91 -1.74
N GLY A 227 11.58 -15.68 -0.99
CA GLY A 227 12.14 -14.34 -0.77
C GLY A 227 12.65 -13.72 -2.06
N ALA A 228 13.31 -14.49 -2.92
CA ALA A 228 13.76 -14.01 -4.22
C ALA A 228 12.60 -13.70 -5.16
N PHE A 229 11.52 -14.48 -5.11
CA PHE A 229 10.29 -14.15 -5.80
C PHE A 229 9.75 -12.80 -5.33
N VAL A 230 9.50 -12.60 -4.02
CA VAL A 230 9.03 -11.31 -3.50
C VAL A 230 9.92 -10.15 -3.94
N ASN A 231 11.25 -10.30 -3.83
CA ASN A 231 12.21 -9.25 -4.17
C ASN A 231 12.42 -9.01 -5.68
N SER A 232 11.79 -9.79 -6.55
CA SER A 232 11.84 -9.60 -8.02
C SER A 232 10.51 -9.14 -8.60
N ARG A 233 9.44 -9.09 -7.80
CA ARG A 233 8.10 -8.68 -8.24
C ARG A 233 8.04 -7.22 -8.66
N HIS A 234 7.25 -6.98 -9.70
CA HIS A 234 6.82 -5.63 -10.07
C HIS A 234 5.72 -5.13 -9.14
N ARG A 235 4.67 -5.94 -8.94
CA ARG A 235 3.54 -5.62 -8.05
C ARG A 235 3.97 -5.68 -6.58
N PRO A 236 3.55 -4.73 -5.75
CA PRO A 236 3.95 -4.70 -4.36
C PRO A 236 3.33 -5.85 -3.56
N VAL A 237 3.86 -6.05 -2.36
CA VAL A 237 3.32 -6.93 -1.32
C VAL A 237 2.89 -6.13 -0.09
N LEU A 238 1.87 -6.59 0.60
CA LEU A 238 1.54 -6.14 1.95
C LEU A 238 2.44 -6.91 2.92
N GLU A 239 3.34 -6.20 3.59
CA GLU A 239 4.15 -6.75 4.68
C GLU A 239 3.40 -6.58 6.00
N LEU A 240 3.03 -7.68 6.63
CA LEU A 240 2.45 -7.68 7.96
C LEU A 240 3.54 -8.01 8.99
N THR A 241 3.80 -7.08 9.89
CA THR A 241 4.76 -7.25 10.99
C THR A 241 4.02 -7.60 12.28
N HIS A 242 4.25 -8.79 12.80
CA HIS A 242 3.71 -9.25 14.07
C HIS A 242 4.79 -9.23 15.14
N ASN A 243 4.59 -8.46 16.21
CA ASN A 243 5.43 -8.52 17.40
C ASN A 243 4.84 -9.55 18.37
N HIS A 244 5.61 -10.56 18.74
CA HIS A 244 5.13 -11.70 19.53
C HIS A 244 4.64 -11.29 20.91
N GLY A 245 3.52 -11.86 21.33
CA GLY A 245 2.83 -11.57 22.58
C GLY A 245 1.79 -10.46 22.49
N THR A 246 1.71 -9.72 21.38
CA THR A 246 0.63 -8.72 21.19
C THR A 246 -0.73 -9.39 21.00
N GLU A 247 -0.76 -10.58 20.42
CA GLU A 247 -1.93 -11.44 20.23
C GLU A 247 -2.60 -11.85 21.53
N GLU A 248 -1.82 -11.97 22.62
CA GLU A 248 -2.28 -12.36 23.96
C GLU A 248 -2.71 -11.17 24.82
N ASP A 249 -2.41 -9.94 24.40
CA ASP A 249 -2.77 -8.72 25.13
C ASP A 249 -4.09 -8.15 24.60
N GLU A 250 -5.19 -8.44 25.30
CA GLU A 250 -6.53 -7.96 24.95
C GLU A 250 -6.65 -6.43 24.90
N ALA A 251 -5.83 -5.70 25.68
CA ALA A 251 -5.85 -4.23 25.69
C ALA A 251 -4.98 -3.62 24.59
N PHE A 252 -4.07 -4.40 24.01
CA PHE A 252 -3.18 -3.93 22.96
C PHE A 252 -3.96 -3.62 21.67
N LYS A 253 -3.68 -2.44 21.11
CA LYS A 253 -4.18 -2.01 19.81
C LYS A 253 -3.13 -1.13 19.12
N HIS A 254 -3.06 -1.24 17.80
CA HIS A 254 -2.30 -0.30 16.99
C HIS A 254 -3.11 0.96 16.73
N ASN A 255 -2.43 2.10 16.61
CA ASN A 255 -3.01 3.25 15.95
C ASN A 255 -3.01 3.03 14.44
N ASN A 256 -4.19 3.10 13.83
CA ASN A 256 -4.42 2.80 12.42
C ASN A 256 -4.13 3.97 11.46
N GLY A 257 -3.57 5.08 11.93
CA GLY A 257 -3.29 6.27 11.13
C GLY A 257 -4.48 7.21 10.91
N ASN A 258 -5.63 6.97 11.54
CA ASN A 258 -6.84 7.78 11.37
C ASN A 258 -7.37 8.43 12.66
N GLU A 259 -6.75 8.16 13.82
CA GLU A 259 -7.11 8.83 15.07
C GLU A 259 -6.61 10.29 15.09
N ASP A 260 -7.32 11.18 15.79
CA ASP A 260 -6.90 12.58 15.94
C ASP A 260 -5.51 12.70 16.57
N GLY A 261 -4.68 13.58 16.02
CA GLY A 261 -3.28 13.75 16.42
C GLY A 261 -2.33 12.66 15.89
N LYS A 262 -2.84 11.59 15.28
CA LYS A 262 -2.05 10.52 14.66
C LYS A 262 -2.42 10.26 13.19
N LYS A 263 -3.05 11.25 12.54
CA LYS A 263 -3.47 11.15 11.14
C LYS A 263 -2.25 11.09 10.23
N GLY A 264 -2.22 10.11 9.34
CA GLY A 264 -1.15 9.97 8.36
C GLY A 264 -1.51 8.97 7.28
N PHE A 265 -1.07 7.72 7.45
CA PHE A 265 -1.59 6.59 6.68
C PHE A 265 -3.13 6.58 6.75
N GLY A 266 -3.79 6.52 5.59
CA GLY A 266 -5.24 6.55 5.50
C GLY A 266 -5.85 5.16 5.45
N HIS A 267 -5.51 4.41 4.41
CA HIS A 267 -6.11 3.11 4.12
C HIS A 267 -5.30 2.35 3.07
N ILE A 268 -5.66 1.09 2.87
CA ILE A 268 -5.38 0.37 1.62
C ILE A 268 -6.70 0.13 0.89
N GLY A 269 -6.70 0.12 -0.44
CA GLY A 269 -7.90 0.01 -1.26
C GLY A 269 -7.88 -1.21 -2.17
N PHE A 270 -9.03 -1.84 -2.37
CA PHE A 270 -9.22 -3.00 -3.24
C PHE A 270 -10.30 -2.71 -4.28
N LEU A 271 -10.00 -3.02 -5.55
CA LEU A 271 -11.02 -3.06 -6.60
C LEU A 271 -11.78 -4.37 -6.54
N VAL A 272 -13.10 -4.30 -6.64
CA VAL A 272 -14.03 -5.43 -6.76
C VAL A 272 -15.03 -5.16 -7.88
N ASP A 273 -15.55 -6.23 -8.49
CA ASP A 273 -16.52 -6.12 -9.58
C ASP A 273 -17.92 -5.71 -9.06
N ASP A 274 -18.23 -6.04 -7.81
CA ASP A 274 -19.52 -5.77 -7.15
C ASP A 274 -19.30 -5.43 -5.67
N VAL A 275 -19.42 -4.15 -5.33
CA VAL A 275 -19.11 -3.63 -3.98
C VAL A 275 -20.09 -4.17 -2.95
N GLU A 276 -21.38 -4.25 -3.25
CA GLU A 276 -22.39 -4.74 -2.30
C GLU A 276 -22.15 -6.21 -1.96
N LYS A 277 -21.96 -7.06 -2.97
CA LYS A 277 -21.69 -8.49 -2.73
C LYS A 277 -20.37 -8.73 -2.01
N ALA A 278 -19.34 -7.94 -2.32
CA ALA A 278 -18.07 -7.99 -1.60
C ALA A 278 -18.26 -7.61 -0.12
N CYS A 279 -19.05 -6.57 0.15
CA CYS A 279 -19.35 -6.13 1.51
C CYS A 279 -20.18 -7.15 2.30
N ASP A 280 -21.20 -7.75 1.68
CA ASP A 280 -22.02 -8.81 2.28
C ASP A 280 -21.18 -10.03 2.62
N ALA A 281 -20.24 -10.41 1.74
CA ALA A 281 -19.33 -11.52 1.98
C ALA A 281 -18.36 -11.24 3.13
N LEU A 282 -17.77 -10.04 3.18
CA LEU A 282 -16.90 -9.61 4.28
C LEU A 282 -17.64 -9.61 5.63
N GLU A 283 -18.88 -9.12 5.67
CA GLU A 283 -19.71 -9.19 6.89
C GLU A 283 -20.07 -10.62 7.25
N GLY A 284 -20.37 -11.48 6.28
CA GLY A 284 -20.61 -12.90 6.50
C GLY A 284 -19.40 -13.63 7.11
N LEU A 285 -18.19 -13.13 6.88
CA LEU A 285 -16.95 -13.58 7.51
C LEU A 285 -16.70 -12.93 8.89
N GLY A 286 -17.57 -12.02 9.33
CA GLY A 286 -17.50 -11.35 10.63
C GLY A 286 -16.64 -10.07 10.63
N HIS A 287 -16.30 -9.52 9.47
CA HIS A 287 -15.50 -8.30 9.37
C HIS A 287 -16.34 -7.04 9.54
N GLY A 288 -15.75 -6.03 10.18
CA GLY A 288 -16.40 -4.76 10.49
C GLY A 288 -16.35 -3.75 9.34
N PHE A 289 -17.12 -2.68 9.50
CA PHE A 289 -17.16 -1.56 8.55
C PHE A 289 -17.09 -0.24 9.31
N LYS A 290 -16.29 0.69 8.78
CA LYS A 290 -16.38 2.10 9.12
C LYS A 290 -17.52 2.77 8.36
N LYS A 291 -17.78 2.31 7.14
CA LYS A 291 -18.81 2.84 6.24
C LYS A 291 -19.23 1.79 5.22
N ARG A 292 -20.52 1.68 4.92
CA ARG A 292 -21.09 0.81 3.87
C ARG A 292 -21.47 1.61 2.61
N PRO A 293 -21.71 0.94 1.47
CA PRO A 293 -22.05 1.62 0.21
C PRO A 293 -23.33 2.47 0.27
N GLY A 294 -24.26 2.12 1.15
CA GLY A 294 -25.50 2.87 1.39
C GLY A 294 -25.40 3.98 2.44
N ASP A 295 -24.25 4.15 3.09
CA ASP A 295 -24.11 5.11 4.20
C ASP A 295 -23.80 6.53 3.69
N GLY A 296 -24.66 7.48 4.04
CA GLY A 296 -24.48 8.90 3.69
C GLY A 296 -24.55 9.15 2.17
N ASN A 297 -23.74 10.09 1.68
CA ASN A 297 -23.83 10.58 0.29
C ASN A 297 -22.80 9.95 -0.69
N MET A 298 -21.80 9.20 -0.19
CA MET A 298 -20.86 8.49 -1.08
C MET A 298 -21.52 7.20 -1.54
N LYS A 299 -21.81 7.08 -2.83
CA LYS A 299 -22.28 5.84 -3.46
C LYS A 299 -21.11 5.12 -4.12
N GLY A 300 -21.17 3.79 -4.17
CA GLY A 300 -20.24 2.98 -4.98
C GLY A 300 -18.89 2.64 -4.37
N LEU A 301 -18.67 2.95 -3.08
CA LEU A 301 -17.52 2.51 -2.30
C LEU A 301 -17.92 2.16 -0.86
N ALA A 302 -17.09 1.39 -0.17
CA ALA A 302 -17.21 1.13 1.27
C ALA A 302 -15.85 1.24 1.96
N PHE A 303 -15.87 1.37 3.29
CA PHE A 303 -14.69 1.22 4.12
C PHE A 303 -14.92 0.08 5.11
N ALA A 304 -14.37 -1.09 4.80
CA ALA A 304 -14.24 -2.19 5.74
C ALA A 304 -13.16 -1.86 6.78
N THR A 305 -13.15 -2.58 7.90
CA THR A 305 -12.07 -2.56 8.88
C THR A 305 -11.45 -3.93 8.98
N ASP A 306 -10.13 -3.99 8.84
CA ASP A 306 -9.40 -5.23 9.13
C ASP A 306 -9.41 -5.53 10.65
N PRO A 307 -8.89 -6.69 11.10
CA PRO A 307 -8.90 -7.08 12.51
C PRO A 307 -8.17 -6.12 13.46
N ASP A 308 -7.25 -5.31 12.95
CA ASP A 308 -6.48 -4.31 13.69
C ASP A 308 -7.12 -2.90 13.61
N GLY A 309 -8.22 -2.77 12.86
CA GLY A 309 -8.96 -1.53 12.69
C GLY A 309 -8.40 -0.62 11.59
N TYR A 310 -7.47 -1.07 10.76
CA TYR A 310 -7.08 -0.34 9.55
C TYR A 310 -8.25 -0.26 8.60
N TRP A 311 -8.37 0.89 7.93
CA TRP A 311 -9.43 1.10 6.96
C TRP A 311 -9.04 0.43 5.65
N VAL A 312 -10.00 -0.27 5.06
CA VAL A 312 -9.86 -0.97 3.79
C VAL A 312 -10.95 -0.48 2.85
N GLU A 313 -10.57 0.32 1.86
CA GLU A 313 -11.51 0.86 0.88
C GLU A 313 -11.89 -0.24 -0.11
N ILE A 314 -13.19 -0.47 -0.30
CA ILE A 314 -13.73 -1.42 -1.28
C ILE A 314 -14.36 -0.61 -2.40
N ILE A 315 -13.82 -0.76 -3.60
CA ILE A 315 -14.02 0.18 -4.70
C ILE A 315 -14.54 -0.60 -5.92
N LYS A 316 -15.52 -0.05 -6.64
CA LYS A 316 -16.00 -0.69 -7.86
C LYS A 316 -14.96 -0.59 -8.99
N ARG A 317 -14.60 -1.74 -9.58
CA ARG A 317 -13.78 -1.82 -10.79
C ARG A 317 -14.45 -1.10 -11.95
N GLY A 318 -13.69 -0.27 -12.65
CA GLY A 318 -14.20 0.63 -13.69
C GLY A 318 -14.82 1.92 -13.16
N GLY A 319 -14.86 2.11 -11.84
CA GLY A 319 -15.54 3.24 -11.21
C GLY A 319 -17.07 3.13 -11.27
N TYR A 320 -17.74 4.26 -11.05
CA TYR A 320 -19.18 4.42 -11.27
C TYR A 320 -19.40 5.23 -12.55
N ASP A 321 -20.51 4.98 -13.27
CA ASP A 321 -20.81 5.41 -14.66
C ASP A 321 -20.00 6.60 -15.20
N ALA A 322 -19.46 6.47 -16.42
CA ALA A 322 -18.57 7.45 -17.05
C ALA A 322 -19.14 8.87 -17.24
N ASP A 323 -20.46 9.04 -17.08
CA ASP A 323 -21.18 10.32 -17.15
C ASP A 323 -21.53 10.89 -15.76
N ALA A 324 -21.32 10.12 -14.69
CA ALA A 324 -21.47 10.53 -13.30
C ALA A 324 -20.12 11.00 -12.76
N THR A 325 -20.14 12.09 -12.01
CA THR A 325 -18.98 12.75 -11.40
C THR A 325 -18.00 11.76 -10.76
N PRO A 326 -16.68 11.89 -10.99
CA PRO A 326 -15.68 10.96 -10.49
C PRO A 326 -15.61 11.06 -8.97
N TYR A 327 -15.97 9.98 -8.30
CA TYR A 327 -15.83 9.71 -6.88
C TYR A 327 -16.35 10.76 -5.87
N TYR A 328 -16.64 10.20 -4.72
CA TYR A 328 -16.92 10.88 -3.47
C TYR A 328 -18.31 11.45 -3.26
N PHE A 329 -18.95 12.29 -4.07
CA PHE A 329 -20.27 12.80 -3.63
C PHE A 329 -21.13 13.38 -4.77
N GLU A 330 -22.43 13.07 -4.72
CA GLU A 330 -23.49 13.96 -5.23
C GLU A 330 -23.85 15.02 -4.17
#